data_AF-A0A662S2L1-F1
#
_entry.id   AF-A0A662S2L1-F1
#
_cell.length_a   1.000
_cell.length_b   1.000
_cell.length_c   1.000
_cell.angle_alpha   90.00
_cell.angle_beta   90.00
_cell.angle_gamma   90.00
#
_symmetry.space_group_name_H-M   'P 1'
#
loop_
_entity.id
_entity.type
_entity.pdbx_description
1 polymer ?
#
loop_
_entity_poly.entity_id
_entity_poly.type
_entity_poly.pdbx_seq_one_letter_code
_entity_poly.pdbx_strand_id
1 'polypeptide(L)'
;MDADGRLSPDHLLDLREGVRRALSSAAFWLLISFLAAMLPAPGEELGLHMPSPADLLTPDLVVYASISFLSGVLRRTLLAPVLSASAGAYLAAVILQMPGSFAATFPGGVVEVDMTPLRDVLAAWALLDSVLWAFSPLENSLVRRGAGG
;
A
#
# COMPACT_ATOMS: atom_id res chain seq x y z
N MET A 1 -15.56 -5.54 27.73
CA MET A 1 -15.32 -5.12 29.12
C MET A 1 -15.80 -6.30 29.93
N ASP A 2 -14.88 -7.00 30.58
CA ASP A 2 -15.28 -8.16 31.39
C ASP A 2 -15.86 -7.66 32.73
N ALA A 3 -16.47 -8.57 33.50
CA ALA A 3 -17.17 -8.25 34.75
C ALA A 3 -16.32 -7.46 35.78
N ASP A 4 -14.99 -7.44 35.61
CA ASP A 4 -14.02 -6.72 36.46
C ASP A 4 -13.53 -5.38 35.87
N GLY A 5 -14.15 -4.86 34.81
CA GLY A 5 -13.76 -3.58 34.21
C GLY A 5 -12.41 -3.57 33.48
N ARG A 6 -11.76 -4.72 33.34
CA ARG A 6 -10.54 -4.88 32.54
C ARG A 6 -10.90 -4.96 31.05
N LEU A 7 -10.17 -4.22 30.22
CA LEU A 7 -10.18 -4.39 28.78
C LEU A 7 -9.50 -5.74 28.48
N SER A 8 -10.29 -6.76 28.14
CA SER A 8 -9.74 -8.00 27.60
C SER A 8 -8.86 -7.68 26.38
N PRO A 9 -7.64 -8.25 26.26
CA PRO A 9 -6.77 -8.06 25.10
C PRO A 9 -7.46 -8.46 23.79
N ASP A 10 -8.45 -9.36 23.84
CA ASP A 10 -9.27 -9.78 22.69
C ASP A 10 -10.17 -8.66 22.15
N HIS A 11 -10.36 -7.57 22.90
CA HIS A 11 -11.06 -6.38 22.40
C HIS A 11 -10.15 -5.38 21.68
N LEU A 12 -8.84 -5.44 21.89
CA LEU A 12 -7.87 -4.51 21.32
C LEU A 12 -7.27 -5.00 19.99
N LEU A 13 -7.18 -6.32 19.82
CA LEU A 13 -6.60 -6.96 18.65
C LEU A 13 -7.69 -7.44 17.68
N ASP A 14 -7.57 -7.05 16.42
CA ASP A 14 -8.48 -7.47 15.35
C ASP A 14 -7.71 -8.24 14.26
N LEU A 15 -7.44 -9.52 14.54
CA LEU A 15 -6.66 -10.37 13.63
C LEU A 15 -7.31 -10.50 12.24
N ARG A 16 -8.64 -10.54 12.18
CA ARG A 16 -9.39 -10.59 10.92
C ARG A 16 -9.10 -9.35 10.09
N GLU A 17 -9.11 -8.18 10.71
CA GLU A 17 -8.80 -6.93 10.01
C GLU A 17 -7.31 -6.84 9.64
N GLY A 18 -6.41 -7.32 10.49
CA GLY A 18 -4.99 -7.49 10.16
C GLY A 18 -4.79 -8.28 8.88
N VAL A 19 -5.37 -9.49 8.79
CA VAL A 19 -5.27 -10.35 7.60
C VAL A 19 -5.89 -9.67 6.37
N ARG A 20 -7.10 -9.10 6.50
CA ARG A 20 -7.77 -8.40 5.40
C ARG A 20 -6.89 -7.28 4.83
N ARG A 21 -6.26 -6.51 5.71
CA ARG A 21 -5.41 -5.39 5.33
C ARG A 21 -4.11 -5.85 4.69
N ALA A 22 -3.46 -6.88 5.24
CA ALA A 22 -2.29 -7.49 4.62
C ALA A 22 -2.57 -7.99 3.20
N LEU A 23 -3.71 -8.65 2.98
CA LEU A 23 -4.13 -9.14 1.67
C LEU A 23 -4.42 -8.00 0.69
N SER A 24 -5.09 -6.94 1.15
CA SER A 24 -5.38 -5.76 0.32
C SER A 24 -4.08 -5.05 -0.10
N SER A 25 -3.17 -4.87 0.84
CA SER A 25 -1.83 -4.31 0.61
C SER A 25 -1.01 -5.17 -0.34
N ALA A 26 -1.05 -6.50 -0.17
CA ALA A 26 -0.37 -7.42 -1.09
C ALA A 26 -0.95 -7.35 -2.50
N ALA A 27 -2.28 -7.32 -2.65
CA ALA A 27 -2.93 -7.18 -3.95
C ALA A 27 -2.56 -5.85 -4.63
N PHE A 28 -2.53 -4.75 -3.87
CA PHE A 28 -2.12 -3.44 -4.39
C PHE A 28 -0.65 -3.43 -4.83
N TRP A 29 0.24 -4.04 -4.03
CA TRP A 29 1.63 -4.20 -4.38
C TRP A 29 1.80 -5.00 -5.67
N LEU A 30 1.12 -6.15 -5.79
CA LEU A 30 1.17 -6.98 -6.99
C LEU A 30 0.70 -6.22 -8.23
N LEU A 31 -0.33 -5.38 -8.11
CA LEU A 31 -0.77 -4.51 -9.19
C LEU A 31 0.31 -3.51 -9.59
N ILE A 32 0.96 -2.84 -8.63
CA ILE A 32 2.04 -1.89 -8.91
C ILE A 32 3.24 -2.59 -9.54
N SER A 33 3.70 -3.70 -8.97
CA SER A 33 4.82 -4.47 -9.50
C SER A 33 4.54 -5.01 -10.89
N PHE A 34 3.31 -5.45 -11.15
CA PHE A 34 2.89 -5.87 -12.49
C PHE A 34 2.94 -4.71 -13.49
N LEU A 35 2.40 -3.54 -13.13
CA LEU A 35 2.46 -2.35 -13.96
C LEU A 35 3.90 -1.90 -14.21
N ALA A 36 4.73 -1.90 -13.18
CA ALA A 36 6.14 -1.52 -13.26
C ALA A 36 6.96 -2.50 -14.11
N ALA A 37 6.72 -3.81 -13.97
CA ALA A 37 7.39 -4.83 -14.76
C ALA A 37 6.91 -4.89 -16.21
N MET A 38 5.76 -4.30 -16.56
CA MET A 38 5.37 -4.11 -17.96
C MET A 38 6.14 -2.96 -18.63
N LEU A 39 6.91 -2.19 -17.87
CA LEU A 39 7.75 -1.12 -18.39
C LEU A 39 9.15 -1.66 -18.72
N PRO A 40 9.71 -1.28 -19.87
CA PRO A 40 11.07 -1.67 -20.21
C PRO A 40 12.07 -1.02 -19.26
N ALA A 41 13.20 -1.71 -19.01
CA ALA A 41 14.31 -1.11 -18.31
C ALA A 41 14.91 0.04 -19.15
N PRO A 42 15.58 1.03 -18.53
CA PRO A 42 16.18 2.14 -19.27
C PRO A 42 17.15 1.65 -20.34
N GLY A 43 16.82 1.91 -21.62
CA GLY A 43 17.65 1.52 -22.76
C GLY A 43 17.34 0.15 -23.37
N GLU A 44 16.33 -0.57 -22.89
CA GLU A 44 15.85 -1.81 -23.50
C GLU A 44 14.75 -1.56 -24.56
N GLU A 45 14.70 -2.43 -25.57
CA GLU A 45 13.59 -2.46 -26.52
C GLU A 45 12.28 -2.83 -25.80
N LEU A 46 11.15 -2.27 -26.27
CA LEU A 46 9.86 -2.47 -25.63
C LEU A 46 9.37 -3.91 -25.83
N GLY A 47 9.84 -4.80 -24.96
CA GLY A 47 9.40 -6.18 -24.86
C GLY A 47 8.35 -6.30 -23.77
N LEU A 48 7.11 -6.66 -24.14
CA LEU A 48 6.11 -7.07 -23.17
C LEU A 48 6.52 -8.44 -22.59
N HIS A 49 7.41 -8.42 -21.61
CA HIS A 49 7.72 -9.59 -20.79
C HIS A 49 6.68 -9.75 -19.69
N MET A 50 6.24 -10.99 -19.49
CA MET A 50 5.38 -11.33 -18.37
C MET A 50 6.26 -11.35 -17.10
N PRO A 51 5.91 -10.59 -16.04
CA PRO A 51 6.71 -10.55 -14.83
C PRO A 51 6.86 -11.94 -14.23
N SER A 52 8.08 -12.27 -13.83
CA SER A 52 8.31 -13.51 -13.09
C SER A 52 7.79 -13.36 -11.65
N PRO A 53 7.48 -14.47 -10.95
CA PRO A 53 7.11 -14.41 -9.54
C PRO A 53 8.17 -13.72 -8.67
N ALA A 54 9.45 -13.75 -9.05
CA ALA A 54 10.53 -13.09 -8.33
C ALA A 54 10.44 -11.56 -8.42
N ASP A 55 9.94 -11.03 -9.54
CA ASP A 55 9.75 -9.58 -9.74
C ASP A 55 8.56 -9.04 -8.93
N LEU A 56 7.62 -9.93 -8.59
CA LEU A 56 6.39 -9.61 -7.86
C LEU A 56 6.56 -9.79 -6.34
N LEU A 57 7.35 -10.77 -5.91
CA LEU A 57 7.53 -11.15 -4.50
C LEU A 57 8.84 -10.57 -3.93
N THR A 58 8.90 -9.25 -3.82
CA THR A 58 10.07 -8.55 -3.29
C THR A 58 10.09 -8.54 -1.75
N PRO A 59 11.25 -8.30 -1.11
CA PRO A 59 11.32 -8.06 0.33
C PRO A 59 10.43 -6.90 0.78
N ASP A 60 10.27 -5.87 -0.05
CA ASP A 60 9.42 -4.71 0.22
C ASP A 60 7.94 -5.08 0.38
N LEU A 61 7.44 -6.07 -0.38
CA LEU A 61 6.10 -6.62 -0.20
C LEU A 61 5.90 -7.14 1.23
N VAL A 62 6.89 -7.87 1.76
CA VAL A 62 6.82 -8.46 3.10
C VAL A 62 6.79 -7.35 4.16
N VAL A 63 7.65 -6.33 4.01
CA VAL A 63 7.67 -5.18 4.93
C VAL A 63 6.33 -4.44 4.89
N TYR A 64 5.86 -4.08 3.69
CA TYR A 64 4.61 -3.35 3.51
C TYR A 64 3.40 -4.14 4.03
N ALA A 65 3.30 -5.43 3.71
CA ALA A 65 2.23 -6.31 4.19
C ALA A 65 2.28 -6.49 5.71
N SER A 66 3.47 -6.54 6.32
CA SER A 66 3.65 -6.68 7.77
C SER A 66 3.22 -5.43 8.53
N ILE A 67 3.62 -4.23 8.08
CA ILE A 67 3.19 -2.97 8.70
C ILE A 67 1.67 -2.80 8.54
N SER A 68 1.14 -3.15 7.36
CA SER A 68 -0.29 -3.12 7.06
C SER A 68 -1.08 -4.11 7.93
N PHE A 69 -0.56 -5.32 8.14
CA PHE A 69 -1.10 -6.31 9.07
C PHE A 69 -1.15 -5.74 10.49
N LEU A 70 -0.03 -5.24 11.01
CA LEU A 70 0.05 -4.68 12.36
C LEU A 70 -0.91 -3.50 12.54
N SER A 71 -1.03 -2.63 11.54
CA SER A 71 -1.99 -1.53 11.55
C SER A 71 -3.44 -2.02 11.61
N GLY A 72 -3.77 -3.12 10.90
CA GLY A 72 -5.10 -3.74 10.97
C GLY A 72 -5.37 -4.44 12.30
N VAL A 73 -4.39 -5.19 12.83
CA VAL A 73 -4.49 -5.84 14.14
C VAL A 73 -4.72 -4.80 15.23
N LEU A 74 -3.98 -3.69 15.18
CA LEU A 74 -4.02 -2.64 16.18
C LEU A 74 -5.05 -1.55 15.86
N ARG A 75 -5.98 -1.77 14.93
CA ARG A 75 -6.94 -0.76 14.41
C ARG A 75 -7.69 0.01 15.49
N ARG A 76 -7.92 -0.62 16.65
CA ARG A 76 -8.65 -0.04 17.78
C ARG A 76 -7.76 0.76 18.74
N THR A 77 -6.49 0.96 18.40
CA THR A 77 -5.49 1.67 19.20
C THR A 77 -5.04 2.95 18.52
N LEU A 78 -4.42 3.85 19.29
CA LEU A 78 -3.79 5.07 18.78
C LEU A 78 -2.55 4.79 17.91
N LEU A 79 -2.03 3.57 17.90
CA LEU A 79 -0.87 3.18 17.09
C LEU A 79 -1.27 2.85 15.63
N ALA A 80 -2.51 2.43 15.39
CA ALA A 80 -2.99 2.13 14.04
C ALA A 80 -2.78 3.27 13.02
N PRO A 81 -3.15 4.53 13.30
CA PRO A 81 -2.93 5.62 12.35
C PRO A 81 -1.45 5.86 12.07
N VAL A 82 -0.57 5.73 13.08
CA VAL A 82 0.88 5.85 12.91
C VAL A 82 1.40 4.75 12.00
N LEU A 83 1.07 3.48 12.28
CA LEU A 83 1.46 2.35 11.45
C LEU A 83 0.90 2.45 10.02
N SER A 84 -0.33 2.96 9.88
CA SER A 84 -0.98 3.20 8.60
C SER A 84 -0.20 4.22 7.78
N ALA A 85 0.09 5.39 8.38
CA ALA A 85 0.86 6.44 7.74
C ALA A 85 2.28 5.98 7.39
N SER A 86 2.93 5.21 8.28
CA SER A 86 4.24 4.62 8.01
C SER A 86 4.22 3.64 6.84
N ALA A 87 3.19 2.80 6.71
CA ALA A 87 3.03 1.89 5.58
C ALA A 87 2.91 2.66 4.25
N GLY A 88 2.09 3.72 4.22
CA GLY A 88 1.93 4.58 3.05
C GLY A 88 3.20 5.35 2.69
N ALA A 89 3.87 5.93 3.69
CA ALA A 89 5.12 6.65 3.48
C ALA A 89 6.23 5.72 2.96
N TYR A 90 6.33 4.50 3.49
CA TYR A 90 7.25 3.49 3.00
C TYR A 90 6.97 3.17 1.52
N LEU A 91 5.72 2.86 1.18
CA LEU A 91 5.34 2.51 -0.19
C LEU A 91 5.57 3.68 -1.16
N ALA A 92 5.20 4.90 -0.76
CA ALA A 92 5.43 6.10 -1.56
C ALA A 92 6.94 6.34 -1.79
N ALA A 93 7.77 6.15 -0.77
CA ALA A 93 9.22 6.26 -0.91
C ALA A 93 9.79 5.24 -1.90
N VAL A 94 9.30 4.00 -1.89
CA VAL A 94 9.70 2.98 -2.88
C VAL A 94 9.25 3.36 -4.28
N ILE A 95 8.00 3.82 -4.45
CA ILE A 95 7.48 4.27 -5.76
C ILE A 95 8.30 5.45 -6.30
N LEU A 96 8.67 6.42 -5.45
CA LEU A 96 9.44 7.59 -5.86
C LEU A 96 10.88 7.25 -6.29
N GLN A 97 11.41 6.09 -5.87
CA GLN A 97 12.70 5.59 -6.34
C GLN A 97 12.63 4.93 -7.73
N MET A 98 11.43 4.68 -8.27
CA MET A 98 11.28 4.15 -9.63
C MET A 98 11.75 5.19 -10.67
N PRO A 99 12.41 4.74 -11.76
CA PRO A 99 12.85 5.63 -12.82
C PRO A 99 11.67 6.43 -13.40
N GLY A 100 11.82 7.76 -13.42
CA GLY A 100 10.79 8.68 -13.90
C GLY A 100 10.70 8.76 -15.42
N SER A 101 11.75 8.38 -16.15
CA SER A 101 11.72 8.31 -17.61
C SER A 101 12.52 7.11 -18.11
N PHE A 102 12.15 6.62 -19.29
CA PHE A 102 12.92 5.62 -20.01
C PHE A 102 12.89 5.91 -21.52
N ALA A 103 13.98 5.55 -22.20
CA ALA A 103 14.06 5.59 -23.64
C ALA A 103 13.61 4.24 -24.19
N ALA A 104 12.60 4.25 -25.06
CA ALA A 104 12.11 3.08 -25.77
C ALA A 104 12.49 3.17 -27.25
N THR A 105 13.13 2.13 -27.77
CA THR A 105 13.50 2.05 -29.18
C THR A 105 12.33 1.50 -29.99
N PHE A 106 11.92 2.23 -31.03
CA PHE A 106 10.91 1.82 -32.00
C PHE A 106 11.52 1.72 -33.40
N PRO A 107 10.89 1.00 -34.35
CA PRO A 107 11.36 0.91 -35.74
C PRO A 107 11.52 2.27 -36.45
N GLY A 108 10.89 3.33 -35.92
CA GLY A 108 10.97 4.70 -36.43
C GLY A 108 11.90 5.65 -35.65
N GLY A 109 12.60 5.18 -34.61
CA GLY A 109 13.48 6.00 -33.77
C GLY A 109 13.34 5.72 -32.27
N VAL A 110 14.09 6.46 -31.45
CA VAL A 110 14.01 6.39 -29.99
C VAL A 110 12.98 7.40 -29.49
N VAL A 111 12.03 6.92 -28.68
CA VAL A 111 11.02 7.75 -28.01
C VAL A 111 11.33 7.76 -26.52
N GLU A 112 11.46 8.94 -25.94
CA GLU A 112 11.56 9.11 -24.49
C GLU A 112 10.15 9.14 -23.90
N VAL A 113 9.87 8.22 -22.98
CA VAL A 113 8.59 8.14 -22.27
C VAL A 113 8.81 8.66 -20.85
N ASP A 114 8.10 9.74 -20.53
CA ASP A 114 8.07 10.30 -19.18
C ASP A 114 6.93 9.64 -18.36
N MET A 115 7.33 8.91 -17.32
CA MET A 115 6.47 8.21 -16.38
C MET A 115 6.38 8.92 -15.02
N THR A 116 7.04 10.06 -14.86
CA THR A 116 6.96 10.91 -13.67
C THR A 116 5.50 11.15 -13.25
N PRO A 117 4.55 11.46 -14.15
CA PRO A 117 3.15 11.67 -13.75
C PRO A 117 2.50 10.41 -13.16
N LEU A 118 2.75 9.23 -13.74
CA LEU A 118 2.19 7.98 -13.22
C LEU A 118 2.77 7.66 -11.84
N ARG A 119 4.09 7.79 -11.69
CA ARG A 119 4.80 7.58 -10.42
C ARG A 119 4.23 8.47 -9.32
N ASP A 120 4.06 9.76 -9.61
CA ASP A 120 3.59 10.74 -8.64
C ASP A 120 2.12 10.47 -8.25
N VAL A 121 1.28 10.06 -9.21
CA VAL A 121 -0.12 9.63 -8.94
C VAL A 121 -0.15 8.37 -8.06
N LEU A 122 0.69 7.37 -8.33
CA LEU A 122 0.75 6.15 -7.53
C LEU A 122 1.23 6.43 -6.09
N ALA A 123 2.24 7.28 -5.94
CA ALA A 123 2.72 7.71 -4.63
C ALA A 123 1.65 8.49 -3.85
N ALA A 124 0.97 9.43 -4.51
CA ALA A 124 -0.14 10.18 -3.91
C ALA A 124 -1.30 9.25 -3.50
N TRP A 125 -1.61 8.25 -4.32
CA TRP A 125 -2.67 7.28 -4.01
C TRP A 125 -2.31 6.40 -2.81
N ALA A 126 -1.06 5.93 -2.71
CA ALA A 126 -0.56 5.17 -1.57
C ALA A 126 -0.67 5.96 -0.25
N LEU A 127 -0.32 7.26 -0.30
CA LEU A 127 -0.47 8.15 0.86
C LEU A 127 -1.94 8.38 1.21
N LEU A 128 -2.79 8.62 0.20
CA LEU A 128 -4.22 8.85 0.40
C LEU A 128 -4.91 7.63 1.02
N ASP A 129 -4.67 6.43 0.51
CA ASP A 129 -5.21 5.19 1.07
C ASP A 129 -4.80 5.01 2.55
N SER A 130 -3.52 5.26 2.84
CA SER A 130 -2.97 5.16 4.18
C SER A 130 -3.57 6.19 5.15
N VAL A 131 -3.87 7.38 4.65
CA VAL A 131 -4.57 8.43 5.40
C VAL A 131 -6.03 8.01 5.65
N LEU A 132 -6.77 7.57 4.63
CA LEU A 132 -8.15 7.11 4.76
C LEU A 132 -8.27 5.99 5.79
N TRP A 133 -7.33 5.05 5.77
CA TRP A 133 -7.26 3.98 6.77
C TRP A 133 -6.91 4.46 8.17
N ALA A 134 -6.04 5.45 8.30
CA ALA A 134 -5.72 6.05 9.59
C ALA A 134 -6.96 6.71 10.24
N PHE A 135 -7.85 7.28 9.42
CA PHE A 135 -9.07 7.95 9.88
C PHE A 135 -10.31 7.04 10.01
N SER A 136 -10.33 5.86 9.38
CA SER A 136 -11.43 4.90 9.46
C SER A 136 -11.90 4.53 10.88
N PRO A 137 -11.03 4.41 11.91
CA PRO A 137 -11.47 4.20 13.30
C PRO A 137 -12.32 5.34 13.87
N LEU A 138 -12.05 6.59 13.45
CA LEU A 138 -12.77 7.78 13.92
C LEU A 138 -14.19 7.84 13.37
N GLU A 139 -14.37 7.44 12.12
CA GLU A 139 -15.67 7.40 11.44
C GLU A 139 -16.64 6.43 12.14
N ASN A 140 -16.15 5.22 12.48
CA ASN A 140 -16.94 4.24 13.23
C ASN A 140 -17.33 4.73 14.65
N SER A 141 -16.50 5.58 15.26
CA SER A 141 -16.79 6.15 16.58
C SER A 141 -17.87 7.25 16.51
N LEU A 142 -17.88 8.05 15.44
CA LEU A 142 -18.84 9.13 15.22
C LEU A 142 -20.22 8.58 14.82
N VAL A 143 -20.25 7.57 13.94
CA VAL A 143 -21.50 6.90 13.52
C VAL A 143 -22.18 6.20 14.71
N ARG A 144 -21.41 5.52 15.59
CA ARG A 144 -21.97 4.92 16.81
C ARG A 144 -22.53 5.94 17.81
N ARG A 145 -21.99 7.17 17.83
CA ARG A 145 -22.54 8.26 18.66
C ARG A 145 -23.77 8.90 18.04
N GLY A 146 -23.86 8.95 16.70
CA GLY A 146 -25.02 9.50 15.99
C GLY A 146 -26.23 8.56 15.91
N ALA A 147 -26.02 7.24 15.90
CA ALA A 147 -27.12 6.25 15.83
C ALA A 147 -27.71 5.87 17.21
N GLY A 148 -27.20 6.48 18.30
CA GLY A 148 -27.68 6.26 19.67
C GLY A 148 -28.35 7.47 20.30
N GLY A 149 -28.77 8.46 19.49
CA GLY A 149 -29.52 9.64 19.92
C GLY A 149 -31.01 9.52 19.66
#